data_AF-A0AAD1KYB4-F1
#
_entry.id   AF-A0AAD1KYB4-F1
#
_cell.length_a   1.000
_cell.length_b   1.000
_cell.length_c   1.000
_cell.angle_alpha   90.00
_cell.angle_beta   90.00
_cell.angle_gamma   90.00
#
_symmetry.space_group_name_H-M   'P 1'
#
loop_
_entity.id
_entity.type
_entity.pdbx_description
1 polymer ?
#
loop_
_entity_poly.entity_id
_entity_poly.type
_entity_poly.pdbx_seq_one_letter_code
_entity_poly.pdbx_strand_id
1 'polypeptide(L)'
;MPQEGVEGKSYKEQPEGLSERGRAFLEALARRKRARGEELPPLYLKLLEGAAPPEEGGHEPPPEEAPPPEDLRRKLREAPPSPALPTREELSASPPPPEWKRDAWDLADRLLAEGERRGTLPGLSERERKVYRTLLALGLEVLARRLGPGRPLPRNLSQVSLFAVNDALAVALGVPPASLYRVLASLEAKGLIRRRAWRTSATLKGRTGVYAGGTLYAVRLPHREARPRLDLEDFRHLWRDLEGDARQGRTAWSLRESYTSPPKEDSGVLELLLEFSLSPGEAESPLALDSLTALLRARPAERRALVGALALSLAREFRDPGSVRFYAWVLWNALRAEIYGLREGALEAVSWAVKRVREALAKALFGQRAEGVRRPGALLAHLLGELGLLALFRQTPSWRVA
;
A
#
# COMPACT_ATOMS: atom_id res chain seq x y z
N MET A 1 -17.06 18.77 49.34
CA MET A 1 -18.23 18.11 48.73
C MET A 1 -19.00 19.16 47.93
N PRO A 2 -19.59 18.85 46.76
CA PRO A 2 -19.55 17.60 45.99
C PRO A 2 -19.27 17.79 44.48
N GLN A 3 -19.07 16.63 43.83
CA GLN A 3 -19.03 16.38 42.40
C GLN A 3 -20.44 16.07 41.88
N GLU A 4 -20.78 16.48 40.66
CA GLU A 4 -21.82 15.88 39.79
C GLU A 4 -21.26 16.01 38.35
N GLY A 5 -21.20 15.02 37.46
CA GLY A 5 -22.01 13.83 37.27
C GLY A 5 -22.52 13.87 35.81
N VAL A 6 -21.66 13.61 34.82
CA VAL A 6 -22.09 13.56 33.40
C VAL A 6 -22.57 12.14 33.09
N GLU A 7 -23.88 11.95 33.14
CA GLU A 7 -24.58 10.74 32.73
C GLU A 7 -24.37 10.43 31.24
N GLY A 8 -24.09 9.16 30.96
CA GLY A 8 -24.02 8.61 29.61
C GLY A 8 -25.39 8.58 28.95
N LYS A 9 -25.46 9.05 27.70
CA LYS A 9 -26.65 8.85 26.85
C LYS A 9 -26.70 7.40 26.39
N SER A 10 -27.52 6.62 27.11
CA SER A 10 -28.12 5.36 26.68
C SER A 10 -28.80 5.54 25.31
N TYR A 11 -28.55 4.59 24.41
CA TYR A 11 -29.32 4.43 23.18
C TYR A 11 -30.74 4.04 23.56
N LYS A 12 -31.66 5.00 23.48
CA LYS A 12 -33.09 4.72 23.56
C LYS A 12 -33.50 3.85 22.38
N GLU A 13 -34.03 2.68 22.70
CA GLU A 13 -34.82 1.81 21.84
C GLU A 13 -35.78 2.66 20.99
N GLN A 14 -35.59 2.62 19.67
CA GLN A 14 -36.54 3.19 18.72
C GLN A 14 -37.56 2.12 18.33
N PRO A 15 -38.84 2.49 18.16
CA PRO A 15 -39.92 1.54 17.94
C PRO A 15 -39.77 0.81 16.60
N GLU A 16 -40.16 -0.46 16.60
CA GLU A 16 -40.22 -1.36 15.47
C GLU A 16 -41.07 -0.77 14.34
N GLY A 17 -40.42 -0.16 13.35
CA GLY A 17 -41.08 0.38 12.16
C GLY A 17 -40.15 1.28 11.33
N LEU A 18 -40.30 1.21 10.01
CA LEU A 18 -39.59 2.12 9.09
C LEU A 18 -39.99 3.57 9.39
N SER A 19 -39.01 4.39 9.76
CA SER A 19 -39.22 5.85 9.90
C SER A 19 -39.81 6.44 8.61
N GLU A 20 -40.61 7.51 8.73
CA GLU A 20 -41.22 8.22 7.59
C GLU A 20 -40.18 8.64 6.53
N ARG A 21 -38.99 9.05 6.98
CA ARG A 21 -37.85 9.36 6.11
C ARG A 21 -37.33 8.13 5.36
N GLY A 22 -37.33 6.96 6.00
CA GLY A 22 -36.97 5.69 5.40
C GLY A 22 -37.96 5.26 4.32
N ARG A 23 -39.28 5.40 4.55
CA ARG A 23 -40.30 5.13 3.54
C ARG A 23 -40.17 6.05 2.32
N ALA A 24 -40.02 7.36 2.54
CA ALA A 24 -39.85 8.32 1.44
C ALA A 24 -38.62 8.02 0.58
N PHE A 25 -37.52 7.56 1.20
CA PHE A 25 -36.32 7.11 0.48
C PHE A 25 -36.59 5.86 -0.37
N LEU A 26 -37.28 4.85 0.19
CA LEU A 26 -37.61 3.62 -0.53
C LEU A 26 -38.55 3.86 -1.72
N GLU A 27 -39.53 4.75 -1.59
CA GLU A 27 -40.43 5.12 -2.68
C GLU A 27 -39.69 5.85 -3.82
N ALA A 28 -38.77 6.76 -3.48
CA ALA A 28 -37.94 7.45 -4.46
C ALA A 28 -36.99 6.48 -5.20
N LEU A 29 -36.42 5.52 -4.47
CA LEU A 29 -35.58 4.46 -5.04
C LEU A 29 -36.39 3.54 -5.97
N ALA A 30 -37.60 3.16 -5.56
CA ALA A 30 -38.50 2.33 -6.34
C ALA A 30 -38.91 2.99 -7.67
N ARG A 31 -39.25 4.29 -7.64
CA ARG A 31 -39.54 5.06 -8.85
C ARG A 31 -38.35 5.10 -9.81
N ARG A 32 -37.14 5.31 -9.28
CA ARG A 32 -35.91 5.41 -10.08
C ARG A 32 -35.54 4.09 -10.76
N LYS A 33 -35.77 2.95 -10.09
CA LYS A 33 -35.50 1.62 -10.64
C LYS A 33 -36.51 1.20 -11.69
N ARG A 34 -37.81 1.45 -11.46
CA ARG A 34 -38.85 1.21 -12.48
C ARG A 34 -38.62 2.05 -13.75
N ALA A 35 -38.17 3.30 -13.61
CA ALA A 35 -37.80 4.16 -14.74
C ALA A 35 -36.60 3.65 -15.54
N ARG A 36 -35.79 2.72 -14.99
CA ARG A 36 -34.67 2.07 -15.67
C ARG A 36 -34.99 0.66 -16.17
N GLY A 37 -36.24 0.20 -15.99
CA GLY A 37 -36.64 -1.17 -16.33
C GLY A 37 -36.02 -2.24 -15.42
N GLU A 38 -35.51 -1.86 -14.24
CA GLU A 38 -34.96 -2.79 -13.26
C GLU A 38 -36.07 -3.29 -12.32
N GLU A 39 -36.18 -4.60 -12.13
CA GLU A 39 -37.08 -5.19 -11.15
C GLU A 39 -36.62 -4.87 -9.72
N LEU A 40 -37.60 -4.58 -8.84
CA LEU A 40 -37.33 -4.27 -7.44
C LEU A 40 -37.18 -5.58 -6.64
N PRO A 41 -36.08 -5.76 -5.90
CA PRO A 41 -35.91 -6.98 -5.11
C PRO A 41 -37.06 -7.16 -4.09
N PRO A 42 -37.50 -8.41 -3.81
CA PRO A 42 -38.70 -8.70 -3.01
C PRO A 42 -38.71 -8.08 -1.61
N LEU A 43 -37.52 -7.89 -1.03
CA LEU A 43 -37.33 -7.30 0.29
C LEU A 43 -37.77 -5.82 0.33
N TYR A 44 -37.60 -5.07 -0.77
CA TYR A 44 -38.06 -3.68 -0.87
C TYR A 44 -39.58 -3.56 -0.98
N LEU A 45 -40.23 -4.52 -1.64
CA LEU A 45 -41.69 -4.58 -1.74
C LEU A 45 -42.30 -4.86 -0.36
N LYS A 46 -41.75 -5.81 0.39
CA LYS A 46 -42.18 -6.12 1.76
C LYS A 46 -42.06 -4.93 2.72
N LEU A 47 -40.97 -4.16 2.61
CA LEU A 47 -40.76 -2.96 3.42
C LEU A 47 -41.69 -1.78 3.04
N LEU A 48 -42.12 -1.70 1.78
CA LEU A 48 -43.12 -0.73 1.33
C LEU A 48 -44.55 -1.12 1.72
N GLU A 49 -44.86 -2.42 1.73
CA GLU A 49 -46.17 -2.98 2.11
C GLU A 49 -46.42 -3.00 3.63
N GLY A 50 -45.43 -2.58 4.43
CA GLY A 50 -45.56 -2.46 5.88
C GLY A 50 -45.63 -3.80 6.61
N ALA A 51 -45.26 -4.90 5.96
CA ALA A 51 -45.16 -6.20 6.59
C ALA A 51 -43.90 -6.24 7.49
N ALA A 52 -44.07 -6.69 8.73
CA ALA A 52 -42.96 -7.00 9.61
C ALA A 52 -42.00 -8.00 8.91
N PRO A 53 -40.67 -7.84 9.07
CA PRO A 53 -39.73 -8.79 8.52
C PRO A 53 -40.06 -10.19 9.07
N PRO A 54 -40.02 -11.25 8.24
CA PRO A 54 -40.22 -12.60 8.74
C PRO A 54 -39.14 -12.91 9.78
N GLU A 55 -39.53 -13.54 10.88
CA GLU A 55 -38.61 -14.06 11.88
C GLU A 55 -37.53 -14.93 11.22
N GLU A 56 -36.29 -14.71 11.66
CA GLU A 56 -35.09 -15.38 11.17
C GLU A 56 -35.16 -16.90 11.44
N GLY A 57 -35.73 -17.64 10.50
CA GLY A 57 -35.54 -19.07 10.36
C GLY A 57 -34.50 -19.36 9.28
N GLY A 58 -33.23 -19.55 9.68
CA GLY A 58 -32.17 -20.08 8.83
C GLY A 58 -30.93 -19.18 8.70
N HIS A 59 -30.18 -19.00 9.78
CA HIS A 59 -28.78 -18.58 9.68
C HIS A 59 -27.96 -19.69 9.00
N GLU A 60 -27.56 -19.47 7.75
CA GLU A 60 -26.23 -19.92 7.33
C GLU A 60 -25.20 -19.13 8.18
N PRO A 61 -24.17 -19.78 8.73
CA PRO A 61 -23.26 -19.12 9.64
C PRO A 61 -22.48 -18.02 8.89
N PRO A 62 -22.24 -16.86 9.53
CA PRO A 62 -21.39 -15.82 8.96
C PRO A 62 -19.95 -16.33 8.78
N PRO A 63 -19.17 -15.80 7.82
CA PRO A 63 -17.73 -16.05 7.78
C PRO A 63 -17.13 -15.60 9.11
N GLU A 64 -16.46 -16.53 9.81
CA GLU A 64 -15.87 -16.37 11.13
C GLU A 64 -15.21 -14.99 11.30
N GLU A 65 -15.74 -14.18 12.23
CA GLU A 65 -14.97 -13.13 12.87
C GLU A 65 -13.65 -13.72 13.36
N ALA A 66 -12.55 -12.99 13.18
CA ALA A 66 -11.25 -13.42 13.67
C ALA A 66 -11.38 -13.79 15.16
N PRO A 67 -10.96 -15.01 15.55
CA PRO A 67 -11.26 -15.52 16.88
C PRO A 67 -10.67 -14.58 17.92
N PRO A 68 -11.37 -14.36 19.05
CA PRO A 68 -10.82 -13.56 20.15
C PRO A 68 -9.45 -14.13 20.56
N PRO A 69 -8.53 -13.30 21.10
CA PRO A 69 -7.16 -13.70 21.40
C PRO A 69 -7.04 -14.96 22.26
N GLU A 70 -8.05 -15.26 23.07
CA GLU A 70 -8.12 -16.47 23.90
C GLU A 70 -8.43 -17.75 23.10
N ASP A 71 -9.24 -17.68 22.06
CA ASP A 71 -9.53 -18.82 21.18
C ASP A 71 -8.32 -19.21 20.34
N LEU A 72 -7.55 -18.23 19.88
CA LEU A 72 -6.30 -18.48 19.16
C LEU A 72 -5.24 -19.09 20.09
N ARG A 73 -5.19 -18.66 21.36
CA ARG A 73 -4.35 -19.26 22.42
C ARG A 73 -4.75 -20.70 22.76
N ARG A 74 -6.04 -21.01 22.76
CA ARG A 74 -6.57 -22.36 23.03
C ARG A 74 -6.35 -23.31 21.85
N LYS A 75 -6.66 -22.87 20.63
CA LYS A 75 -6.38 -23.62 19.38
C LYS A 75 -4.88 -23.94 19.21
N LEU A 76 -3.99 -23.06 19.68
CA LEU A 76 -2.53 -23.29 19.69
C LEU A 76 -2.05 -24.32 20.72
N ARG A 77 -2.80 -24.57 21.80
CA ARG A 77 -2.44 -25.59 22.81
C ARG A 77 -2.98 -26.98 22.48
N GLU A 78 -4.09 -27.04 21.76
CA GLU A 78 -4.82 -28.29 21.45
C GLU A 78 -4.43 -28.91 20.10
N ALA A 79 -3.55 -28.26 19.32
CA ALA A 79 -3.09 -28.79 18.03
C ALA A 79 -2.21 -30.05 18.21
N PRO A 80 -2.48 -31.15 17.48
CA PRO A 80 -1.69 -32.38 17.58
C PRO A 80 -0.25 -32.15 17.07
N PRO A 81 0.74 -32.94 17.55
CA PRO A 81 2.10 -32.86 17.03
C PRO A 81 2.09 -33.20 15.52
N SER A 82 2.59 -32.28 14.70
CA SER A 82 2.71 -32.45 13.24
C SER A 82 3.44 -33.74 12.87
N PRO A 83 3.08 -34.37 11.73
CA PRO A 83 3.80 -35.54 11.23
C PRO A 83 5.27 -35.21 10.95
N ALA A 84 6.12 -36.23 11.10
CA ALA A 84 7.57 -36.12 10.99
C ALA A 84 8.02 -35.40 9.70
N LEU A 85 8.94 -34.46 9.87
CA LEU A 85 9.50 -33.63 8.80
C LEU A 85 10.19 -34.49 7.72
N PRO A 86 10.08 -34.12 6.42
CA PRO A 86 10.76 -34.79 5.33
C PRO A 86 12.29 -34.71 5.51
N THR A 87 12.99 -35.74 5.02
CA THR A 87 14.43 -35.89 5.25
C THR A 87 15.28 -35.10 4.26
N ARG A 88 16.54 -34.87 4.64
CA ARG A 88 17.54 -34.04 3.95
C ARG A 88 17.76 -34.43 2.48
N GLU A 89 17.57 -35.69 2.12
CA GLU A 89 17.75 -36.22 0.76
C GLU A 89 16.57 -35.86 -0.15
N GLU A 90 15.34 -35.94 0.36
CA GLU A 90 14.10 -35.61 -0.37
C GLU A 90 14.02 -34.13 -0.77
N LEU A 91 14.53 -33.25 0.09
CA LEU A 91 14.59 -31.81 -0.15
C LEU A 91 15.70 -31.39 -1.13
N SER A 92 16.75 -32.20 -1.26
CA SER A 92 17.91 -31.93 -2.14
C SER A 92 17.66 -32.34 -3.60
N ALA A 93 16.71 -33.24 -3.84
CA ALA A 93 16.37 -33.76 -5.17
C ALA A 93 15.34 -32.91 -5.93
N SER A 94 14.76 -31.88 -5.30
CA SER A 94 13.75 -31.02 -5.91
C SER A 94 14.39 -29.80 -6.60
N PRO A 95 14.11 -29.56 -7.89
CA PRO A 95 14.61 -28.36 -8.57
C PRO A 95 13.98 -27.10 -7.95
N PRO A 96 14.73 -25.99 -7.85
CA PRO A 96 14.20 -24.75 -7.28
C PRO A 96 13.03 -24.25 -8.14
N PRO A 97 11.94 -23.74 -7.52
CA PRO A 97 10.86 -23.13 -8.27
C PRO A 97 11.37 -21.89 -9.02
N PRO A 98 10.95 -21.66 -10.27
CA PRO A 98 11.40 -20.50 -11.03
C PRO A 98 10.97 -19.20 -10.36
N GLU A 99 11.91 -18.27 -10.20
CA GLU A 99 11.65 -16.91 -9.73
C GLU A 99 10.76 -16.16 -10.73
N TRP A 100 9.48 -15.96 -10.42
CA TRP A 100 8.66 -14.98 -11.13
C TRP A 100 8.84 -13.60 -10.48
N LYS A 101 9.89 -12.88 -10.86
CA LYS A 101 9.88 -11.41 -10.72
C LYS A 101 8.82 -10.88 -11.68
N ARG A 102 7.79 -10.23 -11.15
CA ARG A 102 6.88 -9.42 -11.98
C ARG A 102 7.61 -8.13 -12.32
N ASP A 103 8.32 -8.09 -13.45
CA ASP A 103 8.82 -6.84 -13.99
C ASP A 103 7.63 -6.00 -14.47
N ALA A 104 7.55 -4.75 -14.00
CA ALA A 104 6.49 -3.82 -14.38
C ALA A 104 6.50 -3.55 -15.90
N TRP A 105 7.67 -3.61 -16.53
CA TRP A 105 7.82 -3.47 -17.98
C TRP A 105 7.28 -4.68 -18.73
N ASP A 106 7.64 -5.90 -18.33
CA ASP A 106 7.08 -7.12 -18.91
C ASP A 106 5.56 -7.15 -18.80
N LEU A 107 5.03 -6.71 -17.65
CA LEU A 107 3.59 -6.65 -17.45
C LEU A 107 2.94 -5.58 -18.35
N ALA A 108 3.55 -4.40 -18.48
CA ALA A 108 3.08 -3.37 -19.39
C ALA A 108 3.08 -3.87 -20.84
N ASP A 109 4.14 -4.57 -21.28
CA ASP A 109 4.27 -5.13 -22.63
C ASP A 109 3.23 -6.22 -22.90
N ARG A 110 3.01 -7.12 -21.94
CA ARG A 110 1.94 -8.13 -22.03
C ARG A 110 0.56 -7.50 -22.15
N LEU A 111 0.28 -6.47 -21.35
CA LEU A 111 -0.99 -5.76 -21.40
C LEU A 111 -1.16 -5.02 -22.73
N LEU A 112 -0.12 -4.36 -23.25
CA LEU A 112 -0.14 -3.72 -24.56
C LEU A 112 -0.44 -4.73 -25.68
N ALA A 113 0.28 -5.85 -25.70
CA ALA A 113 0.05 -6.92 -26.66
C ALA A 113 -1.37 -7.51 -26.54
N GLU A 114 -1.91 -7.64 -25.33
CA GLU A 114 -3.30 -8.05 -25.12
C GLU A 114 -4.30 -7.02 -25.65
N GLY A 115 -4.06 -5.74 -25.41
CA GLY A 115 -4.90 -4.65 -25.90
C GLY A 115 -4.95 -4.58 -27.43
N GLU A 116 -3.82 -4.84 -28.10
CA GLU A 116 -3.70 -4.98 -29.55
C GLU A 116 -4.47 -6.18 -30.08
N ARG A 117 -4.24 -7.37 -29.50
CA ARG A 117 -4.95 -8.60 -29.89
C ARG A 117 -6.47 -8.44 -29.78
N ARG A 118 -6.95 -7.67 -28.80
CA ARG A 118 -8.37 -7.40 -28.58
C ARG A 118 -8.92 -6.23 -29.40
N GLY A 119 -8.08 -5.48 -30.13
CA GLY A 119 -8.51 -4.29 -30.87
C GLY A 119 -8.93 -3.10 -30.00
N THR A 120 -8.59 -3.12 -28.71
CA THR A 120 -8.97 -2.09 -27.72
C THR A 120 -8.02 -0.89 -27.68
N LEU A 121 -6.86 -1.01 -28.35
CA LEU A 121 -5.89 0.07 -28.48
C LEU A 121 -6.06 0.81 -29.83
N PRO A 122 -6.13 2.16 -29.81
CA PRO A 122 -6.07 2.95 -31.04
C PRO A 122 -4.66 2.87 -31.66
N GLY A 123 -4.54 3.21 -32.94
CA GLY A 123 -3.24 3.27 -33.60
C GLY A 123 -2.27 4.23 -32.89
N LEU A 124 -1.13 3.72 -32.43
CA LEU A 124 -0.09 4.48 -31.74
C LEU A 124 1.16 4.61 -32.61
N SER A 125 1.68 5.83 -32.74
CA SER A 125 3.03 6.05 -33.22
C SER A 125 4.04 5.47 -32.23
N GLU A 126 5.26 5.19 -32.69
CA GLU A 126 6.34 4.65 -31.85
C GLU A 126 6.59 5.49 -30.60
N ARG A 127 6.57 6.83 -30.75
CA ARG A 127 6.74 7.76 -29.63
C ARG A 127 5.57 7.70 -28.64
N GLU A 128 4.33 7.66 -29.13
CA GLU A 128 3.15 7.52 -28.27
C GLU A 128 3.15 6.20 -27.51
N ARG A 129 3.51 5.10 -28.19
CA ARG A 129 3.69 3.79 -27.57
C ARG A 129 4.73 3.85 -26.47
N LYS A 130 5.89 4.46 -26.71
CA LYS A 130 6.96 4.60 -25.71
C LYS A 130 6.47 5.36 -24.47
N VAL A 131 5.86 6.53 -24.65
CA VAL A 131 5.34 7.33 -23.51
C VAL A 131 4.24 6.60 -22.75
N TYR A 132 3.30 5.97 -23.47
CA TYR A 132 2.21 5.24 -22.86
C TYR A 132 2.70 4.00 -22.10
N ARG A 133 3.65 3.24 -22.67
CA ARG A 133 4.33 2.10 -22.01
C ARG A 133 5.01 2.55 -20.71
N THR A 134 5.76 3.65 -20.73
CA THR A 134 6.44 4.18 -19.55
C THR A 134 5.48 4.60 -18.45
N LEU A 135 4.41 5.33 -18.80
CA LEU A 135 3.38 5.72 -17.83
C LEU A 135 2.64 4.50 -17.26
N LEU A 136 2.38 3.49 -18.09
CA LEU A 136 1.75 2.25 -17.66
C LEU A 136 2.65 1.46 -16.71
N ALA A 137 3.92 1.25 -17.06
CA ALA A 137 4.89 0.55 -16.21
C ALA A 137 5.08 1.27 -14.87
N LEU A 138 5.25 2.59 -14.89
CA LEU A 138 5.35 3.40 -13.67
C LEU A 138 4.09 3.28 -12.80
N GLY A 139 2.91 3.37 -13.40
CA GLY A 139 1.65 3.27 -12.67
C GLY A 139 1.41 1.88 -12.08
N LEU A 140 1.78 0.83 -12.79
CA LEU A 140 1.72 -0.56 -12.30
C LEU A 140 2.70 -0.79 -11.15
N GLU A 141 3.90 -0.24 -11.23
CA GLU A 141 4.90 -0.32 -10.17
C GLU A 141 4.45 0.43 -8.91
N VAL A 142 3.97 1.67 -9.05
CA VAL A 142 3.42 2.45 -7.93
C VAL A 142 2.24 1.71 -7.29
N LEU A 143 1.33 1.15 -8.10
CA LEU A 143 0.22 0.35 -7.59
C LEU A 143 0.71 -0.92 -6.89
N ALA A 144 1.68 -1.63 -7.44
CA ALA A 144 2.24 -2.84 -6.84
C ALA A 144 2.86 -2.54 -5.46
N ARG A 145 3.61 -1.43 -5.34
CA ARG A 145 4.16 -0.96 -4.06
C ARG A 145 3.09 -0.62 -3.05
N ARG A 146 1.98 -0.01 -3.48
CA ARG A 146 0.83 0.31 -2.61
C ARG A 146 0.06 -0.91 -2.16
N LEU A 147 -0.12 -1.89 -3.04
CA LEU A 147 -0.81 -3.14 -2.73
C LEU A 147 0.03 -4.07 -1.85
N GLY A 148 1.36 -3.95 -1.93
CA GLY A 148 2.31 -4.83 -1.25
C GLY A 148 2.60 -6.12 -2.04
N PRO A 149 3.64 -6.86 -1.62
CA PRO A 149 4.23 -7.97 -2.35
C PRO A 149 3.28 -9.15 -2.38
N GLY A 150 3.26 -9.87 -3.52
CA GLY A 150 2.44 -11.06 -3.70
C GLY A 150 0.94 -10.78 -3.89
N ARG A 151 0.46 -9.54 -3.67
CA ARG A 151 -0.93 -9.20 -3.96
C ARG A 151 -1.17 -9.14 -5.47
N PRO A 152 -2.20 -9.82 -6.00
CA PRO A 152 -2.56 -9.70 -7.40
C PRO A 152 -3.18 -8.34 -7.68
N LEU A 153 -3.08 -7.89 -8.93
CA LEU A 153 -3.83 -6.72 -9.39
C LEU A 153 -5.35 -6.99 -9.26
N PRO A 154 -6.15 -6.00 -8.82
CA PRO A 154 -7.59 -6.15 -8.75
C PRO A 154 -8.18 -6.55 -10.12
N ARG A 155 -9.06 -7.56 -10.13
CA ARG A 155 -9.67 -8.07 -11.39
C ARG A 155 -10.54 -7.04 -12.11
N ASN A 156 -11.05 -6.05 -11.38
CA ASN A 156 -11.85 -4.94 -11.89
C ASN A 156 -11.03 -3.68 -12.18
N LEU A 157 -9.70 -3.74 -12.05
CA LEU A 157 -8.83 -2.61 -12.35
C LEU A 157 -9.01 -2.23 -13.83
N SER A 158 -9.34 -0.96 -14.07
CA SER A 158 -9.55 -0.40 -15.39
C SER A 158 -8.49 0.61 -15.79
N GLN A 159 -7.83 1.22 -14.79
CA GLN A 159 -6.79 2.23 -14.94
C GLN A 159 -5.83 2.17 -13.74
N VAL A 160 -4.69 2.83 -13.87
CA VAL A 160 -3.77 3.12 -12.77
C VAL A 160 -3.64 4.63 -12.59
N SER A 161 -3.69 5.11 -11.34
CA SER A 161 -3.45 6.50 -10.98
C SER A 161 -2.01 6.68 -10.50
N LEU A 162 -1.30 7.67 -11.04
CA LEU A 162 0.05 8.01 -10.63
C LEU A 162 0.27 9.52 -10.65
N PHE A 163 1.23 9.98 -9.85
CA PHE A 163 1.80 11.32 -9.95
C PHE A 163 3.13 11.24 -10.69
N ALA A 164 3.38 12.18 -11.59
CA ALA A 164 4.69 12.30 -12.24
C ALA A 164 5.04 13.77 -12.51
N VAL A 165 6.36 14.03 -12.56
CA VAL A 165 6.92 15.32 -12.96
C VAL A 165 7.23 15.26 -14.44
N ASN A 166 6.62 16.13 -15.24
CA ASN A 166 6.76 16.08 -16.70
C ASN A 166 8.21 16.31 -17.17
N ASP A 167 8.98 17.12 -16.44
CA ASP A 167 10.40 17.30 -16.74
C ASP A 167 11.21 16.03 -16.46
N ALA A 168 10.91 15.30 -15.38
CA ALA A 168 11.54 14.00 -15.12
C ALA A 168 11.14 12.96 -16.18
N LEU A 169 9.87 12.96 -16.58
CA LEU A 169 9.37 12.12 -17.67
C LEU A 169 10.06 12.44 -19.01
N ALA A 170 10.27 13.71 -19.31
CA ALA A 170 10.98 14.16 -20.52
C ALA A 170 12.45 13.69 -20.52
N VAL A 171 13.14 13.87 -19.39
CA VAL A 171 14.52 13.38 -19.20
C VAL A 171 14.59 11.87 -19.35
N ALA A 172 13.73 11.13 -18.64
CA ALA A 172 13.75 9.67 -18.64
C ALA A 172 13.51 9.09 -20.06
N LEU A 173 12.70 9.77 -20.86
CA LEU A 173 12.40 9.36 -22.24
C LEU A 173 13.41 9.87 -23.28
N GLY A 174 14.29 10.80 -22.91
CA GLY A 174 15.21 11.48 -23.81
C GLY A 174 14.50 12.37 -24.84
N VAL A 175 13.37 12.98 -24.48
CA VAL A 175 12.57 13.80 -25.39
C VAL A 175 12.48 15.26 -24.92
N PRO A 176 12.47 16.23 -25.85
CA PRO A 176 12.23 17.63 -25.48
C PRO A 176 10.84 17.81 -24.84
N PRO A 177 10.69 18.71 -23.85
CA PRO A 177 9.41 18.96 -23.19
C PRO A 177 8.25 19.26 -24.15
N ALA A 178 8.50 20.10 -25.17
CA ALA A 178 7.49 20.44 -26.17
C ALA A 178 6.98 19.20 -26.93
N SER A 179 7.89 18.27 -27.26
CA SER A 179 7.55 17.00 -27.90
C SER A 179 6.74 16.10 -26.96
N LEU A 180 7.13 16.03 -25.68
CA LEU A 180 6.37 15.29 -24.67
C LEU A 180 4.93 15.82 -24.56
N TYR A 181 4.73 17.13 -24.45
CA TYR A 181 3.38 17.71 -24.35
C TYR A 181 2.50 17.42 -25.56
N ARG A 182 3.06 17.40 -26.78
CA ARG A 182 2.34 16.99 -27.99
C ARG A 182 1.90 15.52 -27.93
N VAL A 183 2.79 14.63 -27.49
CA VAL A 183 2.48 13.20 -27.31
C VAL A 183 1.42 13.02 -26.23
N LEU A 184 1.54 13.68 -25.09
CA LEU A 184 0.55 13.61 -24.00
C LEU A 184 -0.83 14.11 -24.44
N ALA A 185 -0.90 15.19 -25.21
CA ALA A 185 -2.16 15.68 -25.77
C ALA A 185 -2.81 14.67 -26.73
N SER A 186 -2.00 14.02 -27.56
CA SER A 186 -2.48 12.97 -28.47
C SER A 186 -2.97 11.73 -27.72
N LEU A 187 -2.24 11.26 -26.70
CA LEU A 187 -2.65 10.14 -25.85
C LEU A 187 -3.95 10.43 -25.09
N GLU A 188 -4.15 11.68 -24.63
CA GLU A 188 -5.39 12.12 -23.99
C GLU A 188 -6.56 12.18 -24.98
N ALA A 189 -6.34 12.69 -26.20
CA ALA A 189 -7.34 12.70 -27.27
C ALA A 189 -7.78 11.27 -27.67
N LYS A 190 -6.84 10.33 -27.67
CA LYS A 190 -7.06 8.89 -27.88
C LYS A 190 -7.71 8.17 -26.70
N GLY A 191 -7.96 8.87 -25.58
CA GLY A 191 -8.61 8.30 -24.40
C GLY A 191 -7.77 7.26 -23.65
N LEU A 192 -6.44 7.31 -23.80
CA LEU A 192 -5.50 6.41 -23.11
C LEU A 192 -5.06 6.93 -21.77
N ILE A 193 -5.00 8.26 -21.63
CA ILE A 193 -4.66 8.92 -20.37
C ILE A 193 -5.65 10.04 -20.09
N ARG A 194 -5.79 10.36 -18.81
CA ARG A 194 -6.38 11.61 -18.33
C ARG A 194 -5.37 12.27 -17.42
N ARG A 195 -5.11 13.56 -17.63
CA ARG A 195 -4.10 14.27 -16.84
C ARG A 195 -4.60 15.59 -16.30
N ARG A 196 -4.16 15.97 -15.10
CA ARG A 196 -4.40 17.30 -14.53
C ARG A 196 -3.22 17.72 -13.66
N ALA A 197 -2.95 19.02 -13.63
CA ALA A 197 -1.93 19.58 -12.76
C ALA A 197 -2.28 19.28 -11.29
N TRP A 198 -1.34 18.69 -10.57
CA TRP A 198 -1.43 18.55 -9.13
C TRP A 198 -0.89 19.81 -8.47
N ARG A 199 -1.67 20.38 -7.54
CA ARG A 199 -1.31 21.58 -6.82
C ARG A 199 -1.33 21.31 -5.34
N THR A 200 -0.32 21.81 -4.63
CA THR A 200 -0.22 21.70 -3.18
C THR A 200 0.23 23.03 -2.58
N SER A 201 -0.17 23.28 -1.34
CA SER A 201 0.35 24.40 -0.56
C SER A 201 1.77 24.08 -0.10
N ALA A 202 2.69 25.00 -0.33
CA ALA A 202 4.08 24.88 0.15
C ALA A 202 4.66 26.26 0.46
N THR A 203 5.70 26.28 1.27
CA THR A 203 6.54 27.46 1.55
C THR A 203 7.90 27.27 0.90
N LEU A 204 8.10 27.92 -0.25
CA LEU A 204 9.33 27.82 -1.02
C LEU A 204 10.09 29.15 -0.96
N LYS A 205 11.36 29.09 -0.55
CA LYS A 205 12.24 30.28 -0.42
C LYS A 205 11.58 31.43 0.37
N GLY A 206 10.90 31.10 1.46
CA GLY A 206 10.22 32.07 2.34
C GLY A 206 8.88 32.60 1.81
N ARG A 207 8.35 32.09 0.68
CA ARG A 207 7.04 32.45 0.14
C ARG A 207 6.08 31.28 0.26
N THR A 208 4.99 31.48 1.00
CA THR A 208 3.90 30.51 1.11
C THR A 208 2.91 30.74 -0.03
N GLY A 209 2.52 29.66 -0.71
CA GLY A 209 1.59 29.74 -1.82
C GLY A 209 1.14 28.36 -2.30
N VAL A 210 0.26 28.35 -3.31
CA VAL A 210 -0.17 27.13 -3.99
C VAL A 210 0.70 26.93 -5.22
N TYR A 211 1.45 25.84 -5.24
CA TYR A 211 2.41 25.53 -6.30
C TYR A 211 1.96 24.31 -7.09
N ALA A 212 2.24 24.33 -8.40
CA ALA A 212 2.12 23.14 -9.24
C ALA A 212 3.33 22.24 -8.98
N GLY A 213 3.12 21.10 -8.31
CA GLY A 213 4.18 20.16 -7.98
C GLY A 213 4.49 19.14 -9.07
N GLY A 214 3.52 18.91 -9.96
CA GLY A 214 3.60 17.92 -11.03
C GLY A 214 2.24 17.68 -11.67
N THR A 215 2.06 16.52 -12.28
CA THR A 215 0.83 16.14 -12.98
C THR A 215 0.32 14.80 -12.46
N LEU A 216 -0.97 14.71 -12.16
CA LEU A 216 -1.66 13.44 -11.95
C LEU A 216 -2.05 12.85 -13.29
N TYR A 217 -1.86 11.55 -13.42
CA TYR A 217 -2.22 10.75 -14.56
C TYR A 217 -3.13 9.62 -14.12
N ALA A 218 -4.27 9.47 -14.78
CA ALA A 218 -5.00 8.22 -14.83
C ALA A 218 -4.69 7.57 -16.18
N VAL A 219 -4.06 6.41 -16.14
CA VAL A 219 -3.61 5.66 -17.31
C VAL A 219 -4.53 4.47 -17.50
N ARG A 220 -5.26 4.43 -18.61
CA ARG A 220 -6.15 3.31 -18.95
C ARG A 220 -5.33 2.03 -19.10
N LEU A 221 -5.83 0.91 -18.58
CA LEU A 221 -5.23 -0.38 -18.90
C LEU A 221 -5.53 -0.75 -20.36
N PRO A 222 -4.53 -1.23 -21.13
CA PRO A 222 -4.70 -1.47 -22.56
C PRO A 222 -5.91 -2.32 -22.95
N HIS A 223 -6.19 -3.39 -22.19
CA HIS A 223 -7.27 -4.36 -22.45
C HIS A 223 -8.68 -3.87 -22.03
N ARG A 224 -8.83 -2.60 -21.64
CA ARG A 224 -10.08 -2.01 -21.12
C ARG A 224 -10.51 -0.83 -21.97
N GLU A 225 -11.80 -0.68 -22.24
CA GLU A 225 -12.30 0.38 -23.12
C GLU A 225 -12.74 1.66 -22.40
N ALA A 226 -12.97 1.57 -21.08
CA ALA A 226 -13.43 2.69 -20.28
C ALA A 226 -12.40 3.84 -20.30
N ARG A 227 -12.87 5.06 -20.61
CA ARG A 227 -12.03 6.25 -20.58
C ARG A 227 -11.54 6.52 -19.15
N PRO A 228 -10.25 6.86 -18.97
CA PRO A 228 -9.69 7.08 -17.65
C PRO A 228 -10.22 8.37 -17.02
N ARG A 229 -10.33 8.39 -15.69
CA ARG A 229 -10.85 9.51 -14.89
C ARG A 229 -9.94 9.79 -13.71
N LEU A 230 -9.89 11.06 -13.30
CA LEU A 230 -9.24 11.47 -12.07
C LEU A 230 -10.33 11.92 -11.10
N ASP A 231 -10.37 11.29 -9.94
CA ASP A 231 -11.36 11.54 -8.90
C ASP A 231 -10.81 12.54 -7.87
N LEU A 232 -11.70 13.11 -7.05
CA LEU A 232 -11.32 14.09 -6.04
C LEU A 232 -10.30 13.52 -5.04
N GLU A 233 -10.39 12.22 -4.75
CA GLU A 233 -9.48 11.51 -3.87
C GLU A 233 -8.04 11.49 -4.41
N ASP A 234 -7.86 11.37 -5.74
CA ASP A 234 -6.54 11.45 -6.36
C ASP A 234 -5.87 12.81 -6.06
N PHE A 235 -6.63 13.90 -5.96
CA PHE A 235 -6.06 15.23 -5.65
C PHE A 235 -5.78 15.44 -4.16
N ARG A 236 -6.51 14.75 -3.28
CA ARG A 236 -6.33 14.81 -1.82
C ARG A 236 -5.16 13.97 -1.33
N HIS A 237 -4.76 12.97 -2.12
CA HIS A 237 -3.61 12.14 -1.80
C HIS A 237 -2.32 12.97 -1.77
N LEU A 238 -1.50 12.73 -0.74
CA LEU A 238 -0.23 13.41 -0.53
C LEU A 238 0.84 12.78 -1.43
N TRP A 239 0.88 13.17 -2.69
CA TRP A 239 1.82 12.57 -3.65
C TRP A 239 3.28 13.00 -3.46
N ARG A 240 3.53 14.18 -2.88
CA ARG A 240 4.88 14.75 -2.85
C ARG A 240 5.06 15.80 -1.74
N ASP A 241 6.24 15.82 -1.12
CA ASP A 241 6.67 16.90 -0.21
C ASP A 241 7.58 17.90 -0.96
N LEU A 242 6.99 18.96 -1.51
CA LEU A 242 7.73 19.98 -2.26
C LEU A 242 8.76 20.73 -1.41
N GLU A 243 8.48 20.92 -0.11
CA GLU A 243 9.40 21.62 0.77
C GLU A 243 10.59 20.74 1.15
N GLY A 244 10.33 19.47 1.47
CA GLY A 244 11.36 18.46 1.70
C GLY A 244 12.29 18.32 0.49
N ASP A 245 11.72 18.24 -0.70
CA ASP A 245 12.48 18.15 -1.95
C ASP A 245 13.33 19.39 -2.21
N ALA A 246 12.77 20.59 -1.99
CA ALA A 246 13.52 21.83 -2.13
C ALA A 246 14.69 21.91 -1.13
N ARG A 247 14.50 21.45 0.11
CA ARG A 247 15.55 21.36 1.13
C ARG A 247 16.66 20.37 0.75
N GLN A 248 16.31 19.27 0.09
CA GLN A 248 17.24 18.22 -0.35
C GLN A 248 17.86 18.48 -1.73
N GLY A 249 17.49 19.58 -2.41
CA GLY A 249 17.93 19.87 -3.78
C GLY A 249 17.29 18.96 -4.85
N ARG A 250 16.29 18.14 -4.49
CA ARG A 250 15.59 17.19 -5.38
C ARG A 250 14.51 17.89 -6.21
N THR A 251 14.93 18.78 -7.11
CA THR A 251 14.00 19.61 -7.88
C THR A 251 13.98 19.23 -9.36
N ALA A 252 12.88 19.49 -10.06
CA ALA A 252 12.83 19.31 -11.52
C ALA A 252 13.92 20.16 -12.24
N TRP A 253 14.37 21.25 -11.61
CA TRP A 253 15.44 22.09 -12.12
C TRP A 253 16.81 21.41 -12.07
N SER A 254 17.10 20.59 -11.05
CA SER A 254 18.37 19.85 -10.95
C SER A 254 18.48 18.77 -12.03
N LEU A 255 17.36 18.31 -12.59
CA LEU A 255 17.33 17.37 -13.72
C LEU A 255 17.73 18.00 -15.07
N ARG A 256 17.94 19.34 -15.12
CA ARG A 256 18.34 20.01 -16.37
C ARG A 256 19.68 19.49 -16.92
N GLU A 257 20.61 19.15 -16.05
CA GLU A 257 21.91 18.60 -16.46
C GLU A 257 21.77 17.18 -17.02
N SER A 258 20.77 16.42 -16.56
CA SER A 258 20.53 15.03 -16.98
C SER A 258 19.92 14.90 -18.38
N TYR A 259 19.43 15.99 -19.01
CA TYR A 259 18.92 15.93 -20.39
C TYR A 259 19.98 15.49 -21.41
N THR A 260 21.26 15.70 -21.13
CA THR A 260 22.36 15.33 -22.02
C THR A 260 22.77 13.86 -21.90
N SER A 261 22.30 13.15 -20.87
CA SER A 261 22.62 11.74 -20.63
C SER A 261 21.40 11.04 -20.02
N PRO A 262 20.33 10.81 -20.81
CA PRO A 262 19.15 10.11 -20.34
C PRO A 262 19.48 8.65 -19.98
N PRO A 263 18.72 8.01 -19.07
CA PRO A 263 18.88 6.60 -18.79
C PRO A 263 18.69 5.77 -20.07
N LYS A 264 19.59 4.82 -20.31
CA LYS A 264 19.53 3.93 -21.48
C LYS A 264 18.72 2.67 -21.23
N GLU A 265 18.65 2.25 -19.97
CA GLU A 265 17.96 1.02 -19.54
C GLU A 265 16.62 1.35 -18.88
N ASP A 266 15.64 0.46 -19.10
CA ASP A 266 14.28 0.55 -18.56
C ASP A 266 14.25 0.58 -17.02
N SER A 267 15.22 -0.09 -16.37
CA SER A 267 15.44 -0.06 -14.92
C SER A 267 15.76 1.35 -14.41
N GLY A 268 16.73 2.02 -15.04
CA GLY A 268 17.15 3.38 -14.69
C GLY A 268 16.07 4.43 -15.01
N VAL A 269 15.26 4.21 -16.04
CA VAL A 269 14.07 5.04 -16.33
C VAL A 269 13.06 4.95 -15.18
N LEU A 270 12.73 3.73 -14.75
CA LEU A 270 11.76 3.51 -13.68
C LEU A 270 12.26 4.07 -12.35
N GLU A 271 13.52 3.83 -12.00
CA GLU A 271 14.16 4.34 -10.79
C GLU A 271 14.09 5.86 -10.72
N LEU A 272 14.54 6.56 -11.77
CA LEU A 272 14.48 8.02 -11.87
C LEU A 272 13.06 8.55 -11.69
N LEU A 273 12.06 7.91 -12.29
CA LEU A 273 10.68 8.37 -12.21
C LEU A 273 10.06 8.08 -10.83
N LEU A 274 10.37 6.95 -10.22
CA LEU A 274 9.86 6.56 -8.91
C LEU A 274 10.30 7.52 -7.81
N GLU A 275 11.53 8.05 -7.88
CA GLU A 275 12.02 9.06 -6.92
C GLU A 275 11.08 10.26 -6.79
N PHE A 276 10.39 10.62 -7.88
CA PHE A 276 9.45 11.74 -7.91
C PHE A 276 7.97 11.33 -7.80
N SER A 277 7.66 10.05 -7.96
CA SER A 277 6.27 9.56 -8.10
C SER A 277 5.71 8.96 -6.81
N LEU A 278 6.56 8.68 -5.83
CA LEU A 278 6.19 8.11 -4.54
C LEU A 278 5.91 9.20 -3.50
N SER A 279 4.92 8.93 -2.65
CA SER A 279 4.51 9.83 -1.57
C SER A 279 5.63 10.06 -0.54
N PRO A 280 5.67 11.21 0.16
CA PRO A 280 6.56 11.40 1.29
C PRO A 280 6.21 10.37 2.37
N GLY A 281 7.14 9.44 2.62
CA GLY A 281 6.95 8.27 3.48
C GLY A 281 6.83 6.92 2.74
N GLU A 282 6.50 6.91 1.45
CA GLU A 282 6.60 5.72 0.58
C GLU A 282 8.02 5.57 0.00
N ALA A 283 8.76 6.68 -0.15
CA ALA A 283 10.16 6.66 -0.61
C ALA A 283 11.20 6.34 0.49
N GLU A 284 10.84 6.44 1.78
CA GLU A 284 11.66 5.97 2.91
C GLU A 284 10.75 5.52 4.07
N SER A 285 10.10 4.36 3.92
CA SER A 285 9.74 3.56 5.11
C SER A 285 10.63 2.31 5.11
N PRO A 286 11.80 2.36 5.75
CA PRO A 286 12.70 1.24 5.92
C PRO A 286 12.15 0.09 6.77
N LEU A 287 10.83 0.04 7.02
CA LEU A 287 10.11 -1.14 7.45
C LEU A 287 8.70 -1.15 6.84
N ALA A 288 8.63 -1.26 5.51
CA ALA A 288 7.53 -1.98 4.90
C ALA A 288 7.65 -3.46 5.30
N LEU A 289 6.53 -4.19 5.42
CA LEU A 289 6.50 -5.65 5.62
C LEU A 289 7.43 -6.39 4.61
N ASP A 290 7.64 -5.75 3.47
CA ASP A 290 8.48 -6.12 2.34
C ASP A 290 9.97 -6.19 2.71
N SER A 291 10.44 -5.35 3.63
CA SER A 291 11.83 -5.33 4.07
C SER A 291 12.18 -6.52 4.98
N LEU A 292 11.18 -7.06 5.71
CA LEU A 292 11.35 -8.23 6.56
C LEU A 292 11.19 -9.52 5.77
N THR A 293 10.26 -9.57 4.82
CA THR A 293 10.20 -10.68 3.85
C THR A 293 11.40 -10.68 2.89
N ALA A 294 12.01 -9.53 2.62
CA ALA A 294 13.31 -9.46 1.92
C ALA A 294 14.45 -10.09 2.73
N LEU A 295 14.42 -10.08 4.07
CA LEU A 295 15.41 -10.80 4.88
C LEU A 295 15.36 -12.31 4.65
N LEU A 296 14.17 -12.88 4.45
CA LEU A 296 14.00 -14.30 4.15
C LEU A 296 14.61 -14.66 2.79
N ARG A 297 14.44 -13.77 1.80
CA ARG A 297 14.88 -13.96 0.40
C ARG A 297 16.34 -13.57 0.15
N ALA A 298 16.92 -12.71 0.98
CA ALA A 298 18.29 -12.22 0.82
C ALA A 298 19.32 -13.34 1.00
N ARG A 299 20.43 -13.27 0.25
CA ARG A 299 21.55 -14.20 0.43
C ARG A 299 22.20 -14.01 1.80
N PRO A 300 22.88 -15.03 2.36
CA PRO A 300 23.45 -14.95 3.70
C PRO A 300 24.37 -13.71 3.93
N ALA A 301 25.22 -13.37 2.95
CA ALA A 301 26.07 -12.18 2.98
C ALA A 301 25.28 -10.84 2.95
N GLU A 302 24.16 -10.80 2.21
CA GLU A 302 23.31 -9.62 2.05
C GLU A 302 22.43 -9.38 3.29
N ARG A 303 22.00 -10.45 3.96
CA ARG A 303 21.19 -10.38 5.19
C ARG A 303 21.84 -9.53 6.26
N ARG A 304 23.17 -9.61 6.40
CA ARG A 304 23.89 -8.84 7.41
C ARG A 304 23.84 -7.34 7.16
N ALA A 305 24.06 -6.92 5.92
CA ALA A 305 23.97 -5.52 5.53
C ALA A 305 22.53 -5.02 5.68
N LEU A 306 21.55 -5.84 5.28
CA LEU A 306 20.14 -5.50 5.32
C LEU A 306 19.62 -5.35 6.76
N VAL A 307 19.93 -6.30 7.67
CA VAL A 307 19.59 -6.16 9.10
C VAL A 307 20.21 -4.90 9.71
N GLY A 308 21.47 -4.58 9.37
CA GLY A 308 22.14 -3.37 9.83
C GLY A 308 21.43 -2.09 9.37
N ALA A 309 21.06 -2.03 8.09
CA ALA A 309 20.34 -0.89 7.51
C ALA A 309 18.95 -0.71 8.13
N LEU A 310 18.20 -1.80 8.33
CA LEU A 310 16.87 -1.78 8.96
C LEU A 310 16.95 -1.34 10.43
N ALA A 311 17.93 -1.84 11.18
CA ALA A 311 18.12 -1.48 12.59
C ALA A 311 18.49 0.00 12.77
N LEU A 312 19.39 0.52 11.92
CA LEU A 312 19.77 1.93 11.92
C LEU A 312 18.57 2.82 11.57
N SER A 313 17.77 2.37 10.63
CA SER A 313 16.59 3.07 10.19
C SER A 313 15.50 3.14 11.26
N LEU A 314 15.23 2.02 11.95
CA LEU A 314 14.36 1.97 13.13
C LEU A 314 14.79 2.98 14.20
N ALA A 315 16.08 3.03 14.49
CA ALA A 315 16.63 3.96 15.47
C ALA A 315 16.45 5.43 15.04
N ARG A 316 16.61 5.74 13.75
CA ARG A 316 16.35 7.09 13.22
C ARG A 316 14.88 7.45 13.28
N GLU A 317 14.01 6.55 12.83
CA GLU A 317 12.57 6.76 12.78
C GLU A 317 11.99 6.98 14.18
N PHE A 318 12.40 6.17 15.15
CA PHE A 318 11.95 6.27 16.54
C PHE A 318 12.70 7.35 17.34
N ARG A 319 13.64 8.08 16.71
CA ARG A 319 14.54 9.03 17.38
C ARG A 319 15.24 8.41 18.60
N ASP A 320 15.63 7.14 18.47
CA ASP A 320 16.23 6.30 19.52
C ASP A 320 17.59 5.73 19.04
N PRO A 321 18.62 6.59 18.91
CA PRO A 321 19.92 6.19 18.38
C PRO A 321 20.66 5.19 19.28
N GLY A 322 20.32 5.13 20.58
CA GLY A 322 20.95 4.22 21.55
C GLY A 322 20.54 2.75 21.36
N SER A 323 19.41 2.49 20.70
CA SER A 323 18.81 1.16 20.62
C SER A 323 19.11 0.42 19.30
N VAL A 324 20.02 0.92 18.45
CA VAL A 324 20.37 0.26 17.16
C VAL A 324 20.74 -1.21 17.34
N ARG A 325 21.58 -1.52 18.35
CA ARG A 325 21.99 -2.92 18.64
C ARG A 325 20.82 -3.78 19.07
N PHE A 326 19.89 -3.22 19.82
CA PHE A 326 18.67 -3.91 20.25
C PHE A 326 17.77 -4.20 19.04
N TYR A 327 17.55 -3.23 18.16
CA TYR A 327 16.76 -3.43 16.94
C TYR A 327 17.38 -4.50 16.03
N ALA A 328 18.71 -4.47 15.84
CA ALA A 328 19.41 -5.51 15.08
C ALA A 328 19.26 -6.90 15.73
N TRP A 329 19.31 -6.98 17.07
CA TRP A 329 19.09 -8.22 17.80
C TRP A 329 17.66 -8.76 17.61
N VAL A 330 16.64 -7.91 17.67
CA VAL A 330 15.24 -8.30 17.41
C VAL A 330 15.10 -8.87 15.98
N LEU A 331 15.62 -8.17 14.98
CA LEU A 331 15.53 -8.56 13.58
C LEU A 331 16.23 -9.90 13.30
N TRP A 332 17.43 -10.10 13.85
CA TRP A 332 18.16 -11.36 13.70
C TRP A 332 17.43 -12.56 14.31
N ASN A 333 16.83 -12.39 15.49
CA ASN A 333 16.16 -13.51 16.16
C ASN A 333 14.78 -13.78 15.57
N ALA A 334 14.07 -12.77 15.06
CA ALA A 334 12.85 -12.97 14.28
C ALA A 334 13.14 -13.76 12.99
N LEU A 335 14.21 -13.41 12.28
CA LEU A 335 14.64 -14.12 11.08
C LEU A 335 15.03 -15.58 11.36
N ARG A 336 15.73 -15.84 12.47
CA ARG A 336 16.05 -17.21 12.91
C ARG A 336 14.81 -17.99 13.28
N ALA A 337 13.86 -17.36 13.98
CA ALA A 337 12.63 -18.01 14.39
C ALA A 337 11.80 -18.49 13.19
N GLU A 338 11.80 -17.72 12.09
CA GLU A 338 11.21 -18.12 10.81
C GLU A 338 12.00 -19.24 10.12
N ILE A 339 13.30 -19.03 9.88
CA ILE A 339 14.12 -19.97 9.11
C ILE A 339 14.20 -21.35 9.78
N TYR A 340 14.19 -21.38 11.10
CA TYR A 340 14.24 -22.62 11.88
C TYR A 340 12.85 -23.18 12.22
N GLY A 341 11.77 -22.55 11.75
CA GLY A 341 10.40 -22.98 12.03
C GLY A 341 10.03 -22.95 13.52
N LEU A 342 10.77 -22.20 14.34
CA LEU A 342 10.51 -22.08 15.79
C LEU A 342 9.24 -21.26 16.06
N ARG A 343 8.93 -20.31 15.17
CA ARG A 343 7.69 -19.55 15.18
C ARG A 343 7.40 -19.02 13.78
N GLU A 344 6.41 -19.62 13.14
CA GLU A 344 5.82 -19.08 11.91
C GLU A 344 5.16 -17.72 12.21
N GLY A 345 5.39 -16.73 11.35
CA GLY A 345 4.88 -15.38 11.51
C GLY A 345 5.68 -14.51 12.49
N ALA A 346 6.88 -14.90 12.92
CA ALA A 346 7.73 -14.12 13.81
C ALA A 346 8.12 -12.77 13.20
N LEU A 347 8.42 -12.69 11.90
CA LEU A 347 8.76 -11.43 11.24
C LEU A 347 7.54 -10.51 11.10
N GLU A 348 6.37 -11.09 10.80
CA GLU A 348 5.07 -10.40 10.74
C GLU A 348 4.69 -9.83 12.12
N ALA A 349 4.93 -10.60 13.17
CA ALA A 349 4.69 -10.18 14.55
C ALA A 349 5.63 -9.03 14.97
N VAL A 350 6.91 -9.06 14.56
CA VAL A 350 7.82 -7.91 14.73
C VAL A 350 7.33 -6.70 13.94
N SER A 351 6.86 -6.88 12.70
CA SER A 351 6.30 -5.79 11.90
C SER A 351 5.07 -5.15 12.57
N TRP A 352 4.17 -5.98 13.11
CA TRP A 352 3.02 -5.51 13.87
C TRP A 352 3.45 -4.69 15.09
N ALA A 353 4.41 -5.17 15.87
CA ALA A 353 4.90 -4.48 17.06
C ALA A 353 5.52 -3.12 16.71
N VAL A 354 6.29 -3.04 15.62
CA VAL A 354 6.82 -1.78 15.08
C VAL A 354 5.69 -0.82 14.70
N LYS A 355 4.64 -1.28 14.01
CA LYS A 355 3.48 -0.44 13.67
C LYS A 355 2.79 0.13 14.91
N ARG A 356 2.66 -0.66 15.97
CA ARG A 356 2.10 -0.20 17.25
C ARG A 356 2.96 0.87 17.90
N VAL A 357 4.28 0.74 17.85
CA VAL A 357 5.21 1.79 18.34
C VAL A 357 5.05 3.07 17.51
N ARG A 358 4.94 2.98 16.18
CA ARG A 358 4.68 4.13 15.29
C ARG A 358 3.39 4.85 15.67
N GLU A 359 2.31 4.11 15.87
CA GLU A 359 1.01 4.68 16.28
C GLU A 359 1.09 5.35 17.65
N ALA A 360 1.81 4.77 18.61
CA ALA A 360 2.02 5.37 19.92
C ALA A 360 2.84 6.67 19.86
N LEU A 361 3.89 6.71 19.03
CA LEU A 361 4.67 7.92 18.78
C LEU A 361 3.85 9.00 18.06
N ALA A 362 3.03 8.63 17.08
CA ALA A 362 2.13 9.57 16.40
C ALA A 362 1.11 10.17 17.37
N LYS A 363 0.47 9.35 18.21
CA LYS A 363 -0.46 9.83 19.26
C LYS A 363 0.22 10.78 20.24
N ALA A 364 1.48 10.53 20.61
CA ALA A 364 2.26 11.39 21.48
C ALA A 364 2.61 12.76 20.85
N LEU A 365 2.68 12.84 19.52
CA LEU A 365 2.95 14.09 18.79
C LEU A 365 1.69 14.98 18.64
N PHE A 366 0.50 14.38 18.63
CA PHE A 366 -0.78 15.08 18.39
C PHE A 366 -1.72 15.18 19.62
N GLY A 367 -1.35 14.58 20.76
CA GLY A 367 -2.16 14.59 21.99
C GLY A 367 -1.83 15.75 22.95
N GLN A 368 -2.85 16.31 23.62
CA GLN A 368 -2.70 17.38 24.64
C GLN A 368 -2.18 16.89 26.02
N ARG A 369 -1.86 15.60 26.20
CA ARG A 369 -1.35 15.06 27.47
C ARG A 369 0.15 14.79 27.38
N ALA A 370 0.90 15.40 28.30
CA ALA A 370 2.36 15.44 28.36
C ALA A 370 3.04 14.12 28.84
N GLU A 371 2.54 12.96 28.42
CA GLU A 371 3.24 11.68 28.59
C GLU A 371 3.55 11.07 27.22
N GLY A 372 4.51 11.67 26.54
CA GLY A 372 5.07 11.08 25.33
C GLY A 372 5.81 9.77 25.62
N VAL A 373 5.84 8.86 24.65
CA VAL A 373 6.61 7.61 24.73
C VAL A 373 8.10 7.96 24.81
N ARG A 374 8.66 8.01 26.02
CA ARG A 374 10.08 8.38 26.25
C ARG A 374 11.08 7.31 25.80
N ARG A 375 10.64 6.06 25.65
CA ARG A 375 11.50 4.90 25.34
C ARG A 375 10.83 3.96 24.33
N PRO A 376 10.88 4.26 23.02
CA PRO A 376 10.23 3.44 21.99
C PRO A 376 10.82 2.02 21.89
N GLY A 377 12.13 1.84 22.11
CA GLY A 377 12.72 0.51 22.20
C GLY A 377 12.17 -0.35 23.36
N ALA A 378 11.86 0.27 24.50
CA ALA A 378 11.26 -0.42 25.63
C ALA A 378 9.78 -0.79 25.35
N LEU A 379 9.05 0.08 24.65
CA LEU A 379 7.70 -0.24 24.19
C LEU A 379 7.72 -1.40 23.18
N LEU A 380 8.66 -1.41 22.24
CA LEU A 380 8.85 -2.53 21.32
C LEU A 380 9.14 -3.83 22.09
N ALA A 381 10.06 -3.79 23.05
CA ALA A 381 10.37 -4.93 23.90
C ALA A 381 9.12 -5.43 24.67
N HIS A 382 8.34 -4.52 25.24
CA HIS A 382 7.11 -4.86 25.94
C HIS A 382 6.11 -5.59 25.04
N LEU A 383 5.81 -5.03 23.86
CA LEU A 383 4.89 -5.64 22.88
C LEU A 383 5.39 -7.01 22.40
N LEU A 384 6.69 -7.17 22.16
CA LEU A 384 7.28 -8.48 21.81
C LEU A 384 7.24 -9.47 22.98
N GLY A 385 7.30 -8.97 24.21
CA GLY A 385 7.11 -9.76 25.43
C GLY A 385 5.69 -10.29 25.57
N GLU A 386 4.67 -9.46 25.31
CA GLU A 386 3.26 -9.85 25.30
C GLU A 386 2.97 -10.96 24.27
N LEU A 387 3.69 -10.95 23.15
CA LEU A 387 3.60 -11.97 22.10
C LEU A 387 4.45 -13.22 22.40
N GLY A 388 5.15 -13.28 23.55
CA GLY A 388 6.04 -14.38 23.91
C GLY A 388 7.35 -14.44 23.11
N LEU A 389 7.56 -13.51 22.16
CA LEU A 389 8.70 -13.51 21.26
C LEU A 389 10.02 -13.17 21.94
N LEU A 390 10.02 -12.31 22.97
CA LEU A 390 11.27 -12.02 23.68
C LEU A 390 11.87 -13.25 24.39
N ALA A 391 11.03 -14.11 24.94
CA ALA A 391 11.48 -15.34 25.58
C ALA A 391 12.03 -16.31 24.53
N LEU A 392 11.33 -16.46 23.39
CA LEU A 392 11.77 -17.23 22.24
C LEU A 392 13.12 -16.73 21.69
N PHE A 393 13.26 -15.42 21.47
CA PHE A 393 14.47 -14.80 20.90
C PHE A 393 15.70 -14.98 21.78
N ARG A 394 15.53 -15.01 23.11
CA ARG A 394 16.64 -15.31 24.04
C ARG A 394 17.11 -16.76 23.97
N GLN A 395 16.22 -17.68 23.59
CA GLN A 395 16.50 -19.11 23.49
C GLN A 395 16.92 -19.54 22.07
N THR A 396 16.87 -18.62 21.10
CA THR A 396 17.13 -18.94 19.69
C THR A 396 18.62 -19.25 19.48
N PRO A 397 18.99 -20.41 18.90
CA PRO A 397 20.38 -20.79 18.70
C PRO A 397 21.12 -19.82 17.76
N SER A 398 22.40 -19.57 18.05
CA SER A 398 23.20 -18.49 17.43
C SER A 398 23.89 -18.86 16.11
N TRP A 399 23.63 -20.04 15.54
CA TRP A 399 24.33 -20.54 14.35
C TRP A 399 24.09 -19.65 13.11
N ARG A 400 25.00 -19.71 12.15
CA ARG A 400 25.09 -18.71 11.07
C ARG A 400 23.88 -18.81 10.12
N VAL A 401 23.05 -17.78 10.17
CA VAL A 401 22.07 -17.38 9.13
C VAL A 401 22.75 -16.50 8.05
N ALA A 402 24.07 -16.30 8.21
CA ALA A 402 24.94 -15.38 7.47
C ALA A 402 25.88 -16.11 6.50
#